data_AF-A0A2G9UKL6-F1
#
_entry.id   AF-A0A2G9UKL6-F1
#
_cell.length_a   1.000
_cell.length_b   1.000
_cell.length_c   1.000
_cell.angle_alpha   90.00
_cell.angle_beta   90.00
_cell.angle_gamma   90.00
#
_symmetry.space_group_name_H-M   'P 1'
#
loop_
_entity.id
_entity.type
_entity.pdbx_description
1 polymer ?
#
loop_
_entity_poly.entity_id
_entity_poly.type
_entity_poly.pdbx_seq_one_letter_code
_entity_poly.pdbx_strand_id
1 'polypeptide(L)'
;MINLKQHTPKGTDVGCLDNRRVIVRIGTVSYIHANYVATPNHPKRFICTQAPLPKTCYEFWNMVVQERSASILMLCNFVEMTEHQYLYVHQVLLLYLNRARYLDDSVQPYLEEFTKDYLKATKGF
;
A
#
# COMPACT_ATOMS: atom_id res chain seq x y z
N MET A 1 3.72 -0.05 -1.48
CA MET A 1 3.47 -0.93 -0.33
C MET A 1 2.55 -0.20 0.64
N ILE A 2 1.24 -0.15 0.37
CA ILE A 2 0.31 0.25 1.43
C ILE A 2 0.15 -0.98 2.31
N ASN A 3 0.80 -0.98 3.47
CA ASN A 3 0.49 -1.94 4.52
C ASN A 3 -0.79 -1.45 5.19
N LEU A 4 -1.93 -1.88 4.67
CA LEU A 4 -3.18 -1.81 5.42
C LEU A 4 -3.05 -2.82 6.58
N LYS A 5 -2.29 -2.47 7.62
CA LYS A 5 -2.57 -3.00 8.95
C LYS A 5 -3.92 -2.41 9.37
N GLN A 6 -5.01 -2.90 8.79
CA GLN A 6 -6.26 -2.91 9.53
C GLN A 6 -5.96 -3.73 10.76
N HIS A 7 -5.97 -3.09 11.93
CA HIS A 7 -5.82 -3.78 13.20
C HIS A 7 -6.94 -4.83 13.32
N THR A 8 -6.66 -6.05 12.89
CA THR A 8 -7.41 -7.23 13.33
C THR A 8 -6.78 -7.67 14.64
N PRO A 9 -7.48 -7.55 15.78
CA PRO A 9 -6.98 -8.12 17.01
C PRO A 9 -7.00 -9.64 16.83
N LYS A 10 -5.81 -10.24 16.85
CA LYS A 10 -5.46 -11.66 16.64
C LYS A 10 -4.97 -11.96 15.21
N GLY A 11 -3.64 -12.03 15.07
CA GLY A 11 -2.81 -12.87 14.18
C GLY A 11 -3.46 -13.59 12.98
N THR A 12 -4.36 -12.95 12.26
CA THR A 12 -5.00 -13.47 11.06
C THR A 12 -4.32 -12.79 9.89
N ASP A 13 -3.64 -13.60 9.08
CA ASP A 13 -3.02 -13.17 7.84
C ASP A 13 -4.07 -12.44 6.99
N VAL A 14 -3.70 -11.29 6.41
CA VAL A 14 -4.59 -10.57 5.50
C VAL A 14 -4.78 -11.46 4.28
N GLY A 15 -5.96 -12.10 4.17
CA GLY A 15 -6.27 -12.98 3.05
C GLY A 15 -6.15 -12.22 1.72
N CYS A 16 -5.45 -12.80 0.75
CA CYS A 16 -5.51 -12.31 -0.63
C CYS A 16 -6.96 -12.44 -1.12
N LEU A 17 -7.60 -11.34 -1.49
CA LEU A 17 -8.90 -11.40 -2.17
C LEU A 17 -8.68 -12.00 -3.57
N ASP A 18 -9.10 -13.25 -3.78
CA ASP A 18 -8.85 -13.99 -5.03
C ASP A 18 -9.26 -13.20 -6.28
N ASN A 19 -10.39 -12.48 -6.20
CA ASN A 19 -10.94 -11.73 -7.33
C ASN A 19 -10.13 -10.49 -7.75
N ARG A 20 -9.18 -10.02 -6.92
CA ARG A 20 -8.31 -8.87 -7.24
C ARG A 20 -6.83 -9.21 -7.16
N ARG A 21 -6.48 -10.49 -7.03
CA ARG A 21 -5.10 -10.93 -6.90
C ARG A 21 -4.32 -10.64 -8.19
N VAL A 22 -3.08 -10.21 -8.04
CA VAL A 22 -2.16 -10.10 -9.18
C VAL A 22 -1.72 -11.51 -9.57
N ILE A 23 -1.83 -11.83 -10.86
CA ILE A 23 -1.37 -13.09 -11.42
C ILE A 23 -0.07 -12.81 -12.18
N VAL A 24 1.03 -13.39 -11.72
CA VAL A 24 2.33 -13.29 -12.39
C VAL A 24 2.32 -14.24 -13.60
N ARG A 25 2.64 -13.71 -14.77
CA ARG A 25 2.66 -14.43 -16.06
C ARG A 25 4.07 -14.64 -16.58
N ILE A 26 5.05 -13.95 -15.99
CA ILE A 26 6.46 -14.08 -16.32
C ILE A 26 7.09 -15.06 -15.30
N GLY A 27 7.72 -16.12 -15.78
CA GLY A 27 8.38 -17.13 -14.95
C GLY A 27 7.56 -18.40 -14.76
N THR A 28 7.93 -19.19 -13.76
CA THR A 28 7.39 -20.55 -13.51
C THR A 28 6.28 -20.58 -12.45
N VAL A 29 6.20 -19.56 -11.59
CA VAL A 29 5.23 -19.44 -10.50
C VAL A 29 4.30 -18.27 -10.76
N SER A 30 2.99 -18.54 -10.74
CA SER A 30 1.94 -17.54 -11.03
C SER A 30 1.35 -16.87 -9.78
N TYR A 31 1.71 -17.37 -8.61
CA TYR A 31 1.23 -16.88 -7.33
C TYR A 31 2.19 -15.85 -6.72
N ILE A 32 1.62 -14.73 -6.30
CA ILE A 32 2.25 -13.75 -5.41
C ILE A 32 1.16 -13.17 -4.51
N HIS A 33 1.50 -12.89 -3.25
CA HIS A 33 0.60 -12.24 -2.30
C HIS A 33 0.53 -10.73 -2.58
N ALA A 34 -0.23 -10.38 -3.62
CA ALA A 34 -0.44 -9.02 -4.06
C ALA A 34 -1.84 -8.84 -4.63
N ASN A 35 -2.43 -7.67 -4.41
CA ASN A 35 -3.77 -7.32 -4.86
C ASN A 35 -3.78 -5.94 -5.53
N TYR A 36 -4.59 -5.83 -6.59
CA TYR A 36 -4.90 -4.54 -7.18
C TYR A 36 -5.85 -3.74 -6.29
N VAL A 37 -5.47 -2.49 -6.04
CA VAL A 37 -6.32 -1.49 -5.39
C VAL A 37 -6.74 -0.47 -6.43
N ALA A 38 -8.06 -0.35 -6.58
CA ALA A 38 -8.69 0.55 -7.52
C ALA A 38 -8.83 1.95 -6.92
N THR A 39 -8.77 2.97 -7.77
CA THR A 39 -9.44 4.24 -7.53
C THR A 39 -10.67 4.32 -8.43
N PRO A 40 -11.64 5.22 -8.18
CA PRO A 40 -12.86 5.32 -8.99
C PRO A 40 -12.62 5.36 -10.50
N ASN A 41 -11.55 6.02 -10.95
CA ASN A 41 -11.23 6.12 -12.37
C ASN A 41 -10.19 5.11 -12.87
N HIS A 42 -9.52 4.38 -11.97
CA HIS A 42 -8.40 3.50 -12.31
C HIS A 42 -8.49 2.16 -11.55
N PRO A 43 -9.05 1.09 -12.16
CA PRO A 43 -9.32 -0.18 -11.47
C PRO A 43 -8.06 -0.94 -11.00
N LYS A 44 -6.89 -0.59 -11.55
CA LYS A 44 -5.58 -1.17 -11.21
C LYS A 44 -4.54 -0.09 -10.88
N ARG A 45 -4.96 0.97 -10.17
CA ARG A 45 -4.07 2.11 -9.88
C ARG A 45 -2.86 1.74 -9.05
N PHE A 46 -3.09 0.94 -8.01
CA PHE A 46 -2.05 0.54 -7.07
C PHE A 46 -1.99 -0.98 -6.95
N ILE A 47 -0.81 -1.46 -6.56
CA ILE A 47 -0.61 -2.83 -6.12
C ILE A 47 -0.18 -2.79 -4.66
N CYS A 48 -0.97 -3.44 -3.82
CA CYS A 48 -0.62 -3.68 -2.42
C CYS A 48 -0.14 -5.12 -2.30
N THR A 49 1.01 -5.30 -1.67
CA THR A 49 1.67 -6.59 -1.52
C THR A 49 2.43 -6.60 -0.20
N GLN A 50 2.64 -7.79 0.34
CA GLN A 50 3.58 -8.00 1.43
C GLN A 50 5.01 -7.63 1.01
N ALA A 51 5.90 -7.45 1.99
CA ALA A 51 7.33 -7.40 1.72
C ALA A 51 7.77 -8.74 1.07
N PRO A 52 8.59 -8.71 0.01
CA PRO A 52 9.07 -9.95 -0.59
C PRO A 52 9.90 -10.75 0.41
N LEU A 53 9.58 -12.02 0.53
CA LEU A 53 10.38 -12.98 1.29
C LEU A 53 11.57 -13.44 0.43
N PRO A 54 12.65 -13.98 1.00
CA PRO A 54 13.79 -14.49 0.22
C PRO A 54 13.39 -15.43 -0.91
N LYS A 55 12.38 -16.28 -0.67
CA LYS A 55 11.83 -17.24 -1.64
C LYS A 55 10.85 -16.65 -2.67
N THR A 56 10.40 -15.40 -2.51
CA THR A 56 9.43 -14.73 -3.41
C THR A 56 9.98 -13.46 -4.04
N CYS A 57 11.28 -13.16 -3.86
CA CYS A 57 11.93 -11.99 -4.45
C CYS A 57 11.88 -12.01 -5.98
N TYR A 58 12.03 -13.19 -6.58
CA TYR A 58 12.01 -13.34 -8.03
C TYR A 58 10.62 -13.01 -8.60
N GLU A 59 9.55 -13.55 -8.01
CA GLU A 59 8.16 -13.30 -8.39
C GLU A 59 7.78 -11.82 -8.17
N PHE A 60 8.29 -11.19 -7.11
CA PHE A 60 8.09 -9.77 -6.86
C PHE A 60 8.64 -8.91 -8.01
N TRP A 61 9.87 -9.18 -8.46
CA TRP A 61 10.45 -8.43 -9.58
C TRP A 61 9.76 -8.74 -10.91
N ASN A 62 9.33 -9.98 -11.14
CA ASN A 62 8.52 -10.33 -12.32
C ASN A 62 7.20 -9.56 -12.33
N MET A 63 6.54 -9.41 -11.19
CA MET A 63 5.34 -8.59 -11.05
C MET A 63 5.63 -7.11 -11.37
N VAL A 64 6.71 -6.54 -10.82
CA VAL A 64 7.10 -5.14 -11.04
C VAL A 64 7.30 -4.85 -12.53
N VAL A 65 8.04 -5.73 -13.23
CA VAL A 65 8.30 -5.62 -14.66
C VAL A 65 7.01 -5.81 -15.48
N GLN A 66 6.23 -6.85 -15.18
CA GLN A 66 4.97 -7.14 -15.86
C GLN A 66 3.99 -5.96 -15.80
N GLU A 67 3.82 -5.39 -14.60
CA GLU A 67 2.86 -4.31 -14.36
C GLU A 67 3.45 -2.93 -14.70
N ARG A 68 4.68 -2.89 -15.21
CA ARG A 68 5.41 -1.66 -15.58
C ARG A 68 5.41 -0.64 -14.44
N SER A 69 5.61 -1.12 -13.22
CA SER A 69 5.54 -0.29 -12.03
C SER A 69 6.69 0.73 -12.03
N ALA A 70 6.35 2.02 -12.12
CA ALA A 70 7.34 3.11 -12.16
C ALA A 70 7.92 3.46 -10.79
N SER A 71 7.26 3.05 -9.69
CA SER A 71 7.69 3.40 -8.34
C SER A 71 7.30 2.33 -7.35
N ILE A 72 8.20 2.06 -6.40
CA ILE A 72 7.97 1.16 -5.27
C ILE A 72 8.14 1.98 -4.00
N LEU A 73 7.06 2.06 -3.22
CA LEU A 73 7.09 2.68 -1.90
C LEU A 73 7.11 1.57 -0.86
N MET A 74 8.03 1.63 0.11
CA MET A 74 8.05 0.74 1.28
C MET A 74 7.61 1.55 2.51
N LEU A 75 6.56 1.10 3.22
CA LEU A 75 5.95 1.84 4.34
C LEU A 75 6.36 1.37 5.73
N CYS A 76 7.13 0.29 5.82
CA CYS A 76 7.59 -0.24 7.09
C CYS A 76 9.11 -0.40 7.05
N ASN A 77 9.77 -0.08 8.16
CA ASN A 77 11.15 -0.50 8.39
C ASN A 77 11.17 -1.92 8.98
N PHE A 78 12.34 -2.54 9.12
CA PHE A 78 12.50 -3.87 9.74
C PHE A 78 12.12 -3.89 11.24
N VAL A 79 11.95 -2.71 11.85
CA VAL A 79 11.54 -2.52 13.24
C VAL A 79 10.15 -1.88 13.27
N GLU A 80 9.34 -2.29 14.23
CA GLU A 80 8.00 -1.72 14.43
C GLU A 80 8.08 -0.21 14.68
N MET A 81 7.25 0.53 13.96
CA MET A 81 7.14 1.97 14.08
C MET A 81 6.20 2.35 15.23
N THR A 82 6.47 3.48 15.88
CA THR A 82 5.50 4.08 16.79
C THR A 82 4.27 4.57 16.03
N GLU A 83 3.14 4.72 16.70
CA GLU A 83 1.92 5.27 16.09
C GLU A 83 2.16 6.64 15.46
N HIS A 84 2.99 7.48 16.09
CA HIS A 84 3.36 8.79 15.57
C HIS A 84 4.18 8.71 14.28
N GLN A 85 5.13 7.79 14.21
CA GLN A 85 5.90 7.55 12.99
C GLN A 85 5.00 7.05 11.85
N TYR A 86 4.06 6.16 12.18
CA TYR A 86 3.06 5.67 11.23
C TYR A 86 2.20 6.81 10.68
N LEU A 87 1.62 7.62 11.56
CA LEU A 87 0.81 8.78 11.19
C LEU A 87 1.59 9.77 10.31
N TYR A 88 2.85 10.06 10.65
CA TYR A 88 3.71 10.95 9.86
C TYR A 88 3.97 10.41 8.45
N VAL A 89 4.38 9.14 8.34
CA VAL A 89 4.66 8.51 7.04
C VAL A 89 3.40 8.47 6.17
N HIS A 90 2.24 8.15 6.76
CA HIS A 90 0.97 8.14 6.06
C HIS A 90 0.58 9.54 5.57
N GLN A 91 0.74 10.59 6.40
CA GLN A 91 0.46 11.97 6.00
C GLN A 91 1.34 12.40 4.82
N VAL A 92 2.65 12.17 4.91
CA VAL A 92 3.60 12.53 3.85
C VAL A 92 3.30 11.76 2.56
N LEU A 93 3.03 10.46 2.66
CA LEU A 93 2.66 9.65 1.50
C LEU A 93 1.39 10.19 0.83
N LEU A 94 0.31 10.37 1.59
CA LEU A 94 -0.97 10.77 1.04
C LEU A 94 -0.88 12.15 0.37
N LEU A 95 -0.13 13.07 0.98
CA LEU A 95 0.19 14.36 0.36
C LEU A 95 0.98 14.22 -0.94
N TYR A 96 1.99 13.34 -0.97
CA TYR A 96 2.76 13.07 -2.19
C TYR A 96 1.88 12.51 -3.30
N LEU A 97 1.07 11.48 -3.01
CA LEU A 97 0.18 10.85 -3.99
C LEU A 97 -0.86 11.85 -4.50
N ASN A 98 -1.38 12.71 -3.63
CA ASN A 98 -2.31 13.76 -4.04
C ASN A 98 -1.64 14.79 -4.97
N ARG A 99 -0.46 15.30 -4.58
CA ARG A 99 0.28 16.29 -5.39
C ARG A 99 0.70 15.74 -6.76
N ALA A 100 1.08 14.47 -6.82
CA ALA A 100 1.45 13.81 -8.06
C ALA A 100 0.25 13.27 -8.86
N ARG A 101 -0.98 13.64 -8.48
CA ARG A 101 -2.24 13.26 -9.14
C ARG A 101 -2.42 11.74 -9.29
N TYR A 102 -1.96 10.99 -8.28
CA TYR A 102 -2.23 9.55 -8.18
C TYR A 102 -3.57 9.23 -7.54
N LEU A 103 -4.20 10.21 -6.90
CA LEU A 103 -5.48 10.10 -6.23
C LEU A 103 -6.54 10.90 -7.00
N ASP A 104 -7.75 10.35 -7.09
CA ASP A 104 -8.89 11.00 -7.74
C ASP A 104 -9.53 12.05 -6.80
N ASP A 105 -10.11 13.14 -7.32
CA ASP A 105 -10.72 14.20 -6.49
C ASP A 105 -11.78 13.69 -5.51
N SER A 106 -12.41 12.55 -5.82
CA SER A 106 -13.35 11.86 -4.93
C SER A 106 -12.76 11.47 -3.58
N VAL A 107 -11.43 11.32 -3.46
CA VAL A 107 -10.80 10.95 -2.19
C VAL A 107 -10.50 12.15 -1.30
N GLN A 108 -10.66 13.38 -1.82
CA GLN A 108 -10.29 14.61 -1.13
C GLN A 108 -10.94 14.75 0.27
N PRO A 109 -12.22 14.42 0.49
CA PRO A 109 -12.82 14.50 1.83
C PRO A 109 -12.10 13.62 2.87
N TYR A 110 -11.70 12.41 2.47
CA TYR A 110 -10.98 11.47 3.34
C TYR A 110 -9.55 11.94 3.64
N LEU A 111 -8.89 12.59 2.67
CA LEU A 111 -7.56 13.18 2.88
C LEU A 111 -7.60 14.34 3.87
N GLU A 112 -8.64 15.16 3.80
CA GLU A 112 -8.85 16.28 4.72
C GLU A 112 -9.19 15.80 6.13
N GLU A 113 -10.03 14.77 6.26
CA GLU A 113 -10.34 14.12 7.53
C GLU A 113 -9.09 13.52 8.16
N PHE A 114 -8.32 12.72 7.41
CA PHE A 114 -7.07 12.14 7.89
C PHE A 114 -6.07 13.22 8.34
N THR A 115 -5.96 14.32 7.59
CA THR A 115 -5.07 15.44 7.95
C THR A 115 -5.51 16.10 9.26
N LYS A 116 -6.82 16.27 9.49
CA LYS A 116 -7.34 16.81 10.76
C LYS A 116 -7.02 15.89 11.93
N ASP A 117 -7.21 14.58 11.77
CA ASP A 117 -6.89 13.59 12.79
C ASP A 117 -5.40 13.54 13.10
N TYR A 118 -4.56 13.58 12.07
CA TYR A 118 -3.10 13.69 12.19
C TYR A 118 -2.69 14.90 13.05
N LEU A 119 -3.23 16.09 12.74
CA LEU A 119 -2.93 17.32 13.48
C LEU A 119 -3.43 17.27 14.93
N LYS A 120 -4.57 16.62 15.16
CA LYS A 120 -5.10 16.43 16.52
C LYS A 120 -4.21 15.49 17.34
N ALA A 121 -3.75 14.39 16.75
CA ALA A 121 -2.88 13.41 17.40
C ALA A 121 -1.45 13.94 17.66
N THR A 122 -1.02 14.95 16.92
CA THR A 122 0.32 15.55 17.05
C THR A 122 0.34 16.88 17.80
N LYS A 123 -0.83 17.45 18.15
CA LYS A 123 -0.94 18.65 19.00
C LYS A 123 -0.54 18.31 20.44
N GLY A 124 0.62 18.82 20.88
CA GLY A 124 1.11 18.63 22.26
C GLY A 124 2.50 17.99 22.36
N PHE A 125 3.13 17.72 21.22
CA PHE A 125 4.57 17.47 21.10
C PHE A 125 5.28 18.72 20.59
#